data_AF-A0A6G1SK34-F1
#
_entry.id   AF-A0A6G1SK34-F1
#
_cell.length_a   1.000
_cell.length_b   1.000
_cell.length_c   1.000
_cell.angle_alpha   90.00
_cell.angle_beta   90.00
_cell.angle_gamma   90.00
#
_symmetry.space_group_name_H-M   'P 1'
#
loop_
_entity.id
_entity.type
_entity.pdbx_description
1 polymer ?
#
loop_
_entity_poly.entity_id
_entity_poly.type
_entity_poly.pdbx_seq_one_letter_code
_entity_poly.pdbx_strand_id
1 'polypeptide(L)'
;MSKHPDNYCPVFGNYPKEYNRAVHGPYYPWVNYGPKDTPLKDVKLGELKAWISRRQKTPSAALAVVSRLSHEYLRRWVHTRYGSPSKPILQVLIMSSALSLCLSYGYYRNERSHKYHW
;
A
#
# COMPACT_ATOMS: atom_id res chain seq x y z
N MET A 1 9.45 -17.75 27.40
CA MET A 1 9.34 -16.63 26.43
C MET A 1 10.75 -16.28 25.99
N SER A 2 11.29 -16.97 24.98
CA SER A 2 12.68 -16.79 24.55
C SER A 2 12.84 -15.37 24.00
N LYS A 3 13.57 -14.52 24.72
CA LYS A 3 13.95 -13.19 24.24
C LYS A 3 14.76 -13.39 22.97
N HIS A 4 14.24 -12.91 21.86
CA HIS A 4 14.96 -12.79 20.61
C HIS A 4 16.11 -11.78 20.84
N PRO A 5 17.39 -12.18 20.67
CA PRO A 5 18.52 -11.33 21.03
C PRO A 5 18.53 -10.02 20.25
N ASP A 6 19.05 -8.98 20.88
CA ASP A 6 18.83 -7.57 20.55
C ASP A 6 19.48 -7.09 19.24
N ASN A 7 20.15 -8.01 18.52
CA ASN A 7 20.96 -7.76 17.33
C ASN A 7 20.46 -8.53 16.09
N TYR A 8 19.16 -8.48 15.80
CA TYR A 8 18.67 -8.93 14.49
C TYR A 8 19.12 -7.96 13.40
N CYS A 9 20.25 -8.26 12.78
CA CYS A 9 20.44 -7.90 11.39
C CYS A 9 19.24 -8.45 10.60
N PRO A 10 18.58 -7.67 9.74
CA PRO A 10 17.50 -8.13 8.88
C PRO A 10 18.07 -9.07 7.81
N VAL A 11 18.53 -10.24 8.22
CA VAL A 11 18.92 -11.31 7.31
C VAL A 11 17.66 -11.78 6.61
N PHE A 12 17.65 -11.73 5.29
CA PHE A 12 16.59 -12.24 4.45
C PHE A 12 16.17 -13.65 4.91
N GLY A 13 14.88 -13.83 5.19
CA GLY A 13 14.32 -15.11 5.63
C GLY A 13 13.83 -15.17 7.07
N ASN A 14 14.18 -14.20 7.92
CA ASN A 14 13.63 -14.11 9.28
C ASN A 14 12.26 -13.42 9.32
N TYR A 15 11.42 -13.83 10.27
CA TYR A 15 10.17 -13.13 10.56
C TYR A 15 10.44 -11.75 11.19
N PRO A 16 9.53 -10.79 10.99
CA PRO A 16 9.66 -9.47 11.62
C PRO A 16 9.64 -9.61 13.14
N LYS A 17 10.34 -8.71 13.84
CA LYS A 17 10.51 -8.74 15.31
C LYS A 17 9.17 -8.72 16.04
N GLU A 18 8.16 -8.09 15.44
CA GLU A 18 6.84 -7.91 16.00
C GLU A 18 5.95 -9.16 15.87
N TYR A 19 6.35 -10.15 15.06
CA TYR A 19 5.54 -11.35 14.84
C TYR A 19 5.80 -12.43 15.89
N ASN A 20 4.73 -12.81 16.59
CA ASN A 20 4.69 -13.99 17.45
C ASN A 20 3.69 -15.03 16.91
N ARG A 21 4.19 -16.22 16.54
CA ARG A 21 3.38 -17.34 16.03
C ARG A 21 2.26 -17.78 16.99
N ALA A 22 2.50 -17.73 18.30
CA ALA A 22 1.52 -18.16 19.30
C ALA A 22 0.32 -17.20 19.40
N VAL A 23 0.52 -15.92 19.09
CA VAL A 23 -0.51 -14.88 19.16
C VAL A 23 -1.20 -14.68 17.80
N HIS A 24 -0.42 -14.71 16.72
CA HIS A 24 -0.90 -14.30 15.40
C HIS A 24 -1.29 -15.45 14.46
N GLY A 25 -1.00 -16.70 14.81
CA GLY A 25 -1.22 -17.85 13.92
C GLY A 25 -0.19 -17.89 12.78
N PRO A 26 -0.56 -18.34 11.57
CA PRO A 26 0.32 -18.35 10.41
C PRO A 26 0.81 -16.95 10.02
N TYR A 27 2.02 -16.88 9.44
CA TYR A 27 2.57 -15.62 8.97
C TYR A 27 1.90 -15.17 7.67
N TYR A 28 1.50 -13.91 7.63
CA TYR A 28 0.86 -13.25 6.50
C TYR A 28 1.67 -12.00 6.11
N PRO A 29 2.35 -12.01 4.94
CA PRO A 29 3.27 -10.93 4.57
C PRO A 29 2.61 -9.59 4.24
N TRP A 30 1.28 -9.55 4.08
CA TRP A 30 0.52 -8.31 3.85
C TRP A 30 0.09 -7.62 5.16
N VAL A 31 0.18 -8.31 6.30
CA VAL A 31 -0.27 -7.79 7.61
C VAL A 31 0.85 -7.03 8.28
N ASN A 32 0.52 -5.88 8.89
CA ASN A 32 1.43 -5.21 9.81
C ASN A 32 1.25 -5.78 11.23
N TYR A 33 2.29 -6.44 11.74
CA TYR A 33 2.32 -7.00 13.10
C TYR A 33 2.75 -6.00 14.17
N GLY A 34 3.26 -4.83 13.75
CA GLY A 34 3.63 -3.76 14.69
C GLY A 34 2.43 -3.03 15.31
N PRO A 35 2.71 -2.00 16.12
CA PRO A 35 1.68 -1.19 16.76
C PRO A 35 0.70 -0.61 15.73
N LYS A 36 -0.60 -0.82 15.96
CA LYS A 36 -1.67 -0.23 15.14
C LYS A 36 -1.99 1.16 15.70
N ASP A 37 -1.71 2.20 14.93
CA ASP A 37 -2.21 3.57 15.21
C ASP A 37 -3.64 3.71 14.69
N THR A 38 -4.31 4.83 15.00
CA THR A 38 -5.66 5.11 14.52
C THR A 38 -5.69 5.14 12.97
N PRO A 39 -6.71 4.51 12.34
CA PRO A 39 -6.91 4.61 10.90
C PRO A 39 -7.05 6.06 10.48
N LEU A 40 -6.49 6.43 9.32
CA LEU A 40 -6.55 7.82 8.83
C LEU A 40 -7.98 8.36 8.75
N LYS A 41 -8.97 7.48 8.52
CA LYS A 41 -10.39 7.83 8.44
C LYS A 41 -10.99 8.32 9.77
N ASP A 42 -10.41 7.92 10.89
CA ASP A 42 -10.92 8.21 12.24
C ASP A 42 -10.12 9.33 12.94
N VAL A 43 -9.13 9.90 12.25
CA VAL A 43 -8.28 10.97 12.78
C VAL A 43 -8.96 12.32 12.66
N LYS A 44 -9.02 13.07 13.77
CA LYS A 44 -9.49 14.45 13.75
C LYS A 44 -8.52 15.34 12.99
N LEU A 45 -9.02 16.28 12.18
CA LEU A 45 -8.18 17.17 11.37
C LEU A 45 -7.18 17.99 12.20
N GLY A 46 -7.56 18.40 13.42
CA GLY A 46 -6.65 19.10 14.35
C GLY A 46 -5.48 18.25 14.84
N GLU A 47 -5.64 16.92 14.89
CA GLU A 47 -4.63 15.96 15.35
C GLU A 47 -3.79 15.39 14.18
N LEU A 48 -4.16 15.69 12.93
CA LEU A 48 -3.56 15.10 11.73
C LEU A 48 -2.05 15.33 11.66
N LYS A 49 -1.57 16.52 12.02
CA LYS A 49 -0.12 16.83 12.03
C LYS A 49 0.63 15.95 13.03
N ALA A 50 0.09 15.79 14.23
CA ALA A 50 0.67 14.93 15.27
C ALA A 50 0.58 13.45 14.87
N TRP A 51 -0.50 13.03 14.22
CA TRP A 51 -0.64 11.67 13.70
C TRP A 51 0.41 11.35 12.62
N ILE A 52 0.71 12.29 11.72
CA ILE A 52 1.77 12.12 10.71
C ILE A 52 3.15 12.08 11.39
N SER A 53 3.38 12.87 12.44
CA SER A 53 4.69 12.93 13.11
C SER A 53 5.05 11.63 13.85
N ARG A 54 4.07 10.87 14.35
CA ARG A 54 4.29 9.58 15.01
C ARG A 54 4.78 8.46 14.08
N ARG A 55 4.62 8.61 12.76
CA ARG A 55 4.98 7.56 11.80
C ARG A 55 6.48 7.49 11.57
N GLN A 56 6.99 6.26 11.40
CA GLN A 56 8.37 6.04 10.99
C GLN A 56 8.55 6.47 9.52
N LYS A 57 9.46 7.40 9.27
CA LYS A 57 9.75 7.98 7.95
C LYS A 57 11.07 7.47 7.36
N THR A 58 11.54 6.31 7.83
CA THR A 58 12.76 5.70 7.32
C THR A 58 12.52 5.10 5.93
N PRO A 59 13.51 5.12 5.03
CA PRO A 59 13.37 4.48 3.71
C PRO A 59 13.04 2.98 3.80
N SER A 60 13.56 2.29 4.81
CA SER A 60 13.25 0.88 5.08
C SER A 60 11.78 0.66 5.44
N ALA A 61 11.18 1.55 6.24
CA ALA A 61 9.76 1.48 6.56
C ALA A 61 8.89 1.71 5.32
N ALA A 62 9.29 2.62 4.43
CA ALA A 62 8.58 2.85 3.16
C ALA A 62 8.61 1.60 2.26
N LEU A 63 9.78 0.98 2.08
CA LEU A 63 9.93 -0.26 1.31
C LEU A 63 9.11 -1.41 1.91
N ALA A 64 9.07 -1.53 3.24
CA ALA A 64 8.24 -2.52 3.92
C ALA A 64 6.74 -2.31 3.67
N VAL A 65 6.27 -1.06 3.59
CA VAL A 65 4.88 -0.76 3.22
C VAL A 65 4.60 -1.14 1.77
N VAL A 66 5.49 -0.81 0.83
CA VAL A 66 5.34 -1.19 -0.58
C VAL A 66 5.29 -2.70 -0.76
N SER A 67 6.15 -3.44 -0.06
CA SER A 67 6.13 -4.91 -0.05
C SER A 67 4.81 -5.47 0.50
N ARG A 68 4.29 -4.94 1.61
CA ARG A 68 2.98 -5.37 2.14
C ARG A 68 1.85 -5.12 1.14
N LEU A 69 1.83 -3.95 0.53
CA LEU A 69 0.82 -3.57 -0.46
C LEU A 69 0.92 -4.44 -1.72
N SER A 70 2.12 -4.79 -2.17
CA SER A 70 2.29 -5.69 -3.31
C SER A 70 1.78 -7.10 -3.00
N HIS A 71 2.07 -7.64 -1.81
CA HIS A 71 1.52 -8.93 -1.39
C HIS A 71 0.00 -8.91 -1.28
N GLU A 72 -0.60 -7.84 -0.74
CA GLU A 72 -2.05 -7.69 -0.66
C GLU A 72 -2.69 -7.62 -2.05
N TYR A 73 -2.08 -6.85 -2.96
CA TYR A 73 -2.52 -6.76 -4.35
C TYR A 73 -2.48 -8.12 -5.04
N LEU A 74 -1.35 -8.81 -4.96
CA LEU A 74 -1.17 -10.13 -5.56
C LEU A 74 -2.20 -11.11 -5.00
N ARG A 75 -2.42 -11.13 -3.69
CA ARG A 75 -3.41 -12.00 -3.04
C ARG A 75 -4.84 -11.71 -3.50
N ARG A 76 -5.21 -10.44 -3.64
CA ARG A 76 -6.58 -10.03 -4.00
C ARG A 76 -6.88 -10.25 -5.47
N TRP A 77 -5.92 -9.99 -6.37
CA TRP A 77 -6.19 -9.85 -7.80
C TRP A 77 -5.43 -10.82 -8.70
N VAL A 78 -4.30 -11.39 -8.25
CA VAL A 78 -3.46 -12.28 -9.06
C VAL A 78 -3.60 -13.73 -8.61
N HIS A 79 -3.27 -14.03 -7.35
CA HIS A 79 -3.32 -15.37 -6.74
C HIS A 79 -4.73 -15.77 -6.31
N THR A 80 -5.72 -15.52 -7.16
CA THR A 80 -7.09 -15.98 -6.91
C THR A 80 -7.23 -17.45 -7.34
N ARG A 81 -8.03 -18.23 -6.59
CA ARG A 81 -8.22 -19.68 -6.83
C ARG A 81 -8.70 -20.01 -8.26
N TYR A 82 -9.42 -19.08 -8.88
CA TYR A 82 -9.90 -19.14 -10.27
C TYR A 82 -9.51 -17.85 -11.02
N GLY A 83 -8.21 -17.56 -11.05
CA GLY A 83 -7.71 -16.31 -11.60
C GLY A 83 -7.57 -16.31 -13.11
N SER A 84 -8.38 -15.49 -13.79
CA SER A 84 -8.05 -15.03 -15.14
C SER A 84 -7.04 -13.88 -15.06
N PRO A 85 -6.01 -13.85 -15.94
CA PRO A 85 -5.07 -12.73 -16.01
C PRO A 85 -5.72 -11.42 -16.47
N SER A 86 -7.00 -11.42 -16.85
CA SER A 86 -7.72 -10.25 -17.34
C SER A 86 -7.76 -9.09 -16.34
N LYS A 87 -7.90 -9.35 -15.03
CA LYS A 87 -8.03 -8.30 -14.00
C LYS A 87 -6.80 -7.38 -13.90
N PRO A 88 -5.58 -7.90 -13.69
CA PRO A 88 -4.39 -7.04 -13.66
C PRO A 88 -4.15 -6.34 -15.01
N ILE A 89 -4.44 -7.01 -16.14
CA ILE A 89 -4.31 -6.42 -17.48
C ILE A 89 -5.25 -5.20 -17.63
N LEU A 90 -6.53 -5.37 -17.32
CA LEU A 90 -7.52 -4.30 -17.40
C LEU A 90 -7.17 -3.12 -16.49
N GLN A 91 -6.67 -3.39 -15.28
CA GLN A 91 -6.21 -2.33 -14.38
C GLN A 91 -5.06 -1.52 -14.99
N VAL A 92 -4.07 -2.19 -15.60
CA VAL A 92 -2.96 -1.51 -16.28
C VAL A 92 -3.45 -0.68 -17.47
N LEU A 93 -4.39 -1.20 -18.27
CA LEU A 93 -4.98 -0.48 -19.41
C LEU A 93 -5.77 0.76 -18.99
N ILE A 94 -6.59 0.64 -17.93
CA ILE A 94 -7.36 1.78 -17.41
C ILE A 94 -6.40 2.84 -16.83
N MET A 95 -5.38 2.40 -16.09
CA MET A 95 -4.39 3.32 -15.52
C MET A 95 -3.54 4.01 -16.60
N SER A 96 -3.17 3.31 -17.67
CA SER A 96 -2.42 3.92 -18.77
C SER A 96 -3.26 4.91 -19.58
N SER A 97 -4.55 4.59 -19.81
CA SER A 97 -5.51 5.50 -20.43
C SER A 97 -5.70 6.77 -19.59
N ALA A 98 -5.93 6.62 -18.29
CA ALA A 98 -6.07 7.75 -17.37
C ALA A 98 -4.79 8.60 -17.30
N LEU A 99 -3.62 7.97 -17.24
CA LEU A 99 -2.33 8.67 -17.25
C LEU A 99 -2.15 9.47 -18.55
N SER A 100 -2.46 8.87 -19.70
CA SER A 100 -2.41 9.55 -20.99
C SER A 100 -3.31 10.79 -21.02
N LEU A 101 -4.52 10.69 -20.45
CA LEU A 101 -5.43 11.84 -20.30
C LEU A 101 -4.82 12.90 -19.38
N CYS A 102 -4.26 12.53 -18.23
CA CYS A 102 -3.64 13.46 -17.30
C CYS A 102 -2.46 14.22 -17.93
N LEU A 103 -1.61 13.54 -18.69
CA LEU A 103 -0.48 14.15 -19.38
C LEU A 103 -0.94 15.05 -20.55
N SER A 104 -1.95 14.60 -21.28
CA SER A 104 -2.51 15.34 -22.44
C SER A 104 -3.49 16.44 -22.04
N TYR A 105 -3.91 16.51 -20.78
CA TYR A 105 -4.93 17.43 -20.30
C TYR A 105 -4.59 18.91 -20.53
N GLY A 106 -3.29 19.24 -20.57
CA GLY A 106 -2.81 20.58 -20.90
C GLY A 106 -3.25 21.04 -22.29
N TYR A 107 -3.21 20.16 -23.29
CA TYR A 107 -3.64 20.45 -24.65
C TYR A 107 -5.16 20.66 -24.74
N TYR A 108 -5.94 19.77 -24.11
CA TYR A 108 -7.40 19.84 -24.07
C TYR A 108 -7.96 20.94 -23.15
N ARG A 109 -7.11 21.67 -22.42
CA ARG A 109 -7.57 22.74 -21.54
C ARG A 109 -8.23 23.89 -22.31
N ASN A 110 -7.75 24.17 -23.52
CA ASN A 110 -8.23 25.29 -24.33
C ASN A 110 -9.65 25.05 -24.87
N GLU A 111 -10.00 23.79 -25.05
CA GLU A 111 -11.30 23.34 -25.54
C GLU A 111 -12.43 23.57 -24.53
N ARG A 112 -12.15 23.78 -23.23
CA ARG A 112 -13.20 24.00 -22.22
C ARG A 112 -14.06 25.24 -22.44
N SER A 113 -13.56 26.22 -23.19
CA SER A 113 -14.31 27.46 -23.49
C SER A 113 -15.29 27.29 -24.65
N HIS A 114 -15.17 26.22 -25.43
CA HIS A 114 -16.06 25.94 -26.54
C HIS A 114 -17.39 25.37 -26.03
N LYS A 115 -18.50 25.85 -26.60
CA LYS A 115 -19.84 25.34 -26.30
C LYS A 115 -20.12 24.17 -27.24
N TYR A 116 -20.24 22.97 -26.68
CA TYR A 116 -20.40 21.72 -27.46
C TYR A 116 -21.83 21.20 -27.50
N HIS A 117 -22.69 21.76 -26.68
CA HIS A 117 -24.12 21.49 -26.69
C HIS A 117 -24.82 22.74 -27.22
N TRP A 118 -25.65 22.57 -28.24
CA TRP A 118 -26.63 23.56 -28.67
C TRP A 118 -27.74 23.67 -27.63
#